data_AF-A0AA93AK26-F1
#
_entry.id   AF-A0AA93AK26-F1
#
_cell.length_a   1.000
_cell.length_b   1.000
_cell.length_c   1.000
_cell.angle_alpha   90.00
_cell.angle_beta   90.00
_cell.angle_gamma   90.00
#
_symmetry.space_group_name_H-M   'P 1'
#
loop_
_entity.id
_entity.type
_entity.pdbx_description
1 polymer ?
#
loop_
_entity_poly.entity_id
_entity_poly.type
_entity_poly.pdbx_seq_one_letter_code
_entity_poly.pdbx_strand_id
1 'polypeptide(L)' 'MDMCPACQNSLHESVIAEVGDEYYKSCPSCSCKNGSHVFYHYQDFGMRNMGDGRYIVQSWCPGCRLQQGVYPTVFFECE' A
#
# COMPACT_ATOMS: atom_id res chain seq x y z
N MET A 1 16.04 -7.74 7.99
CA MET A 1 15.28 -6.51 7.68
C MET A 1 14.72 -6.74 6.30
N ASP A 2 13.40 -6.79 6.15
CA ASP A 2 12.79 -7.11 4.86
C ASP A 2 12.72 -5.81 4.04
N MET A 3 13.74 -5.59 3.23
CA MET A 3 13.93 -4.39 2.41
C MET A 3 13.54 -4.69 0.98
N CYS A 4 12.92 -3.73 0.30
CA CYS A 4 12.62 -3.86 -1.11
C CYS A 4 13.93 -3.82 -1.92
N PRO A 5 14.19 -4.80 -2.81
CA PRO A 5 15.43 -4.85 -3.58
C PRO A 5 15.60 -3.66 -4.54
N ALA A 6 14.51 -3.11 -5.05
CA ALA A 6 14.54 -1.99 -6.00
C ALA A 6 14.75 -0.63 -5.32
N CYS A 7 13.85 -0.27 -4.39
CA CYS A 7 13.85 1.07 -3.81
C CYS A 7 14.60 1.18 -2.48
N GLN A 8 15.08 0.05 -1.93
CA GLN A 8 15.82 -0.02 -0.66
C GLN A 8 15.07 0.56 0.56
N ASN A 9 13.75 0.68 0.48
CA ASN A 9 12.89 1.02 1.62
C ASN A 9 12.35 -0.25 2.29
N SER A 10 11.93 -0.13 3.55
CA SER A 10 11.35 -1.24 4.31
C SER A 10 10.04 -1.74 3.67
N LEU A 11 9.90 -3.05 3.47
CA LEU A 11 8.65 -3.68 3.02
C LEU A 11 7.54 -3.57 4.07
N HIS A 12 7.90 -3.32 5.34
CA HIS A 12 6.95 -3.13 6.44
C HIS A 12 6.36 -1.71 6.48
N GLU A 13 6.89 -0.80 5.66
CA GLU A 13 6.39 0.56 5.53
C GLU A 13 5.52 0.72 4.28
N SER A 14 4.46 1.53 4.41
CA SER A 14 3.61 1.87 3.28
C SER A 14 4.20 3.08 2.57
N VAL A 15 4.64 2.87 1.34
CA VAL A 15 5.22 3.91 0.49
C VAL A 15 4.18 4.43 -0.51
N ILE A 16 4.37 5.67 -0.95
CA ILE A 16 3.56 6.31 -1.98
C ILE A 16 4.44 6.47 -3.22
N ALA A 17 3.88 6.20 -4.39
CA ALA A 17 4.51 6.44 -5.68
C ALA A 17 3.57 7.31 -6.53
N GLU A 18 4.17 8.19 -7.33
CA GLU A 18 3.48 9.02 -8.31
C GLU A 18 3.90 8.52 -9.70
N VAL A 19 2.92 8.15 -10.53
CA VAL A 19 3.15 7.71 -11.91
C VAL A 19 2.22 8.53 -12.81
N GLY A 20 2.80 9.45 -13.57
CA GLY A 20 2.02 10.49 -14.26
C GLY A 20 1.34 11.41 -13.26
N ASP A 21 0.03 11.63 -13.42
CA ASP A 21 -0.79 12.45 -12.51
C ASP A 21 -1.56 11.61 -11.46
N GLU A 22 -1.24 10.31 -11.35
CA GLU A 22 -1.92 9.39 -10.44
C GLU A 22 -1.01 8.95 -9.28
N TYR A 23 -1.64 8.80 -8.11
CA TYR A 23 -0.99 8.32 -6.89
C TYR A 23 -1.30 6.86 -6.62
N TYR A 24 -0.25 6.14 -6.24
CA TYR A 24 -0.31 4.74 -5.87
C TYR A 24 0.28 4.55 -4.48
N LYS A 25 -0.17 3.50 -3.79
CA LYS A 25 0.24 3.21 -2.44
C LYS A 25 0.55 1.73 -2.27
N SER A 26 1.64 1.43 -1.57
CA SER A 26 1.99 0.06 -1.26
C SER A 26 1.31 -0.44 0.02
N CYS A 27 0.88 -1.70 -0.01
CA CYS A 27 0.40 -2.38 1.19
C CYS A 27 1.57 -3.12 1.84
N PRO A 28 1.93 -2.83 3.11
CA PRO A 28 3.03 -3.51 3.80
C PRO A 28 2.90 -5.03 3.81
N SER A 29 1.71 -5.55 4.15
CA SER A 29 1.49 -7.00 4.22
C SER A 29 1.57 -7.69 2.86
N CYS A 30 1.08 -7.06 1.78
CA CYS A 30 1.27 -7.59 0.43
C CYS A 30 2.74 -7.53 0.01
N SER A 31 3.41 -6.42 0.30
CA SER A 31 4.80 -6.19 -0.08
C SER A 31 5.74 -7.18 0.62
N CYS A 32 5.57 -7.42 1.92
CA CYS A 32 6.35 -8.42 2.64
C CYS A 32 6.13 -9.84 2.10
N LYS A 33 4.92 -10.18 1.66
CA LYS A 33 4.63 -11.50 1.05
C LYS A 33 5.26 -11.65 -0.34
N ASN A 34 5.31 -10.56 -1.10
CA ASN A 34 5.85 -10.57 -2.46
C ASN A 34 7.39 -10.47 -2.49
N GLY A 35 7.99 -9.84 -1.48
CA GLY A 35 9.42 -9.55 -1.43
C GLY A 35 9.83 -8.24 -2.13
N SER A 36 8.87 -7.50 -2.69
CA SER A 36 9.02 -6.18 -3.30
C SER A 36 7.81 -5.30 -2.95
N HIS A 37 7.91 -3.97 -3.08
CA HIS A 37 6.75 -3.11 -2.88
C HIS A 37 5.71 -3.34 -3.99
N VAL A 38 4.50 -3.70 -3.58
CA VAL A 38 3.35 -3.91 -4.48
C VAL A 38 2.42 -2.72 -4.38
N PHE A 39 2.17 -2.04 -5.50
CA PHE A 39 1.41 -0.79 -5.56
C PHE A 39 -0.01 -1.01 -6.10
N TYR A 40 -0.96 -0.34 -5.46
CA TYR A 40 -2.37 -0.26 -5.85
C TYR A 40 -2.76 1.22 -5.99
N HIS A 41 -3.89 1.51 -6.63
CA HIS A 41 -4.40 2.88 -6.65
C HIS A 41 -4.60 3.40 -5.22
N TYR A 42 -4.16 4.63 -4.97
CA TYR A 42 -4.24 5.24 -3.65
C TYR A 42 -5.69 5.26 -3.11
N GLN A 43 -6.67 5.46 -3.99
CA GLN A 43 -8.09 5.56 -3.64
C GLN A 43 -8.68 4.23 -3.11
N ASP A 44 -8.11 3.08 -3.49
CA ASP A 44 -8.62 1.76 -3.10
C ASP A 44 -8.41 1.44 -1.61
N PHE A 45 -7.46 2.13 -0.96
CA PHE A 45 -7.21 1.93 0.47
C PHE A 45 -8.37 2.45 1.34
N GLY A 46 -9.09 3.45 0.84
CA GLY A 46 -10.07 4.20 1.59
C GLY A 46 -9.45 5.01 2.74
N MET A 47 -10.32 5.80 3.38
CA MET A 47 -9.94 6.73 4.45
C MET A 47 -10.38 6.20 5.82
N ARG A 48 -9.64 6.53 6.88
CA ARG A 48 -10.07 6.37 8.27
C ARG A 48 -10.26 7.72 8.93
N ASN A 49 -11.34 7.84 9.71
CA ASN A 49 -11.51 8.95 10.63
C ASN A 49 -10.68 8.68 11.90
N MET A 50 -9.84 9.63 12.29
CA MET A 50 -8.96 9.54 13.46
C MET A 50 -9.67 9.82 14.79
N GLY A 51 -10.94 10.24 14.76
CA GLY A 51 -11.73 10.64 15.94
C GLY A 51 -11.56 12.11 16.33
N ASP A 52 -10.65 12.83 15.68
CA ASP A 52 -10.36 14.26 15.89
C ASP A 52 -10.82 15.13 14.70
N GLY A 53 -11.65 14.58 13.82
CA GLY A 53 -12.12 15.22 12.58
C GLY A 53 -11.18 15.06 11.39
N ARG A 54 -9.96 14.53 11.56
CA ARG A 54 -9.06 14.25 10.44
C ARG A 54 -9.37 12.91 9.78
N TYR A 55 -9.30 12.91 8.46
CA TYR A 55 -9.37 11.70 7.64
C TYR A 55 -8.02 11.43 7.01
N ILE A 56 -7.47 10.24 7.24
CA ILE A 56 -6.20 9.82 6.64
C ILE A 56 -6.37 8.52 5.88
N VAL A 57 -5.57 8.33 4.83
CA VAL A 57 -5.57 7.08 4.07
C VAL A 57 -5.16 5.91 4.96
N GLN A 58 -5.76 4.75 4.70
CA GLN A 58 -5.43 3.54 5.41
C GLN A 58 -4.04 3.04 5.02
N SER A 59 -3.31 2.44 5.95
CA SER A 59 -1.95 1.92 5.67
C SER A 59 -1.98 0.60 4.90
N TRP A 60 -3.04 -0.19 5.06
CA TRP A 60 -3.19 -1.52 4.46
C TRP A 60 -4.35 -1.54 3.49
N CYS A 61 -4.22 -2.32 2.42
CA CYS A 61 -5.28 -2.51 1.43
C CYS A 61 -6.51 -3.20 2.07
N PRO A 62 -7.70 -3.09 1.46
CA PRO A 62 -8.92 -3.71 1.99
C PRO A 62 -8.77 -5.20 2.30
N GLY A 63 -8.10 -5.97 1.44
CA GLY A 63 -7.89 -7.41 1.62
C GLY A 63 -7.11 -7.75 2.89
N CYS A 64 -5.98 -7.07 3.11
CA CYS A 64 -5.16 -7.23 4.31
C CYS A 64 -5.85 -6.68 5.57
N ARG A 65 -6.57 -5.56 5.46
CA ARG A 65 -7.24 -4.92 6.60
C ARG A 65 -8.46 -5.72 7.08
N LEU A 66 -9.32 -6.14 6.16
CA LEU A 66 -10.59 -6.79 6.49
C LEU A 66 -10.44 -8.30 6.69
N GLN A 67 -9.31 -8.89 6.31
CA GLN A 67 -9.10 -10.35 6.24
C GLN A 67 -10.15 -11.08 5.38
N GLN A 68 -10.89 -10.34 4.54
CA GLN A 68 -11.96 -10.88 3.69
C GLN A 68 -11.46 -11.38 2.33
N GLY A 69 -10.16 -11.25 2.05
CA GLY A 69 -9.54 -11.78 0.83
C GLY A 69 -9.83 -11.01 -0.47
N VAL A 70 -10.56 -9.89 -0.40
CA VAL A 70 -10.76 -9.02 -1.57
C VAL A 70 -9.60 -8.03 -1.68
N TYR A 71 -8.67 -8.30 -2.59
CA TYR A 71 -7.53 -7.44 -2.85
C TYR A 71 -7.83 -6.52 -4.04
N PRO A 72 -7.45 -5.23 -3.97
CA PRO A 72 -7.53 -4.34 -5.12
C PRO A 72 -6.57 -4.81 -6.22
N THR A 73 -6.80 -4.33 -7.45
CA THR A 73 -5.96 -4.66 -8.60
C THR A 73 -4.55 -4.10 -8.40
N VAL A 74 -3.54 -4.96 -8.48
CA VAL A 74 -2.13 -4.53 -8.48
C VAL A 74 -1.87 -3.72 -9.75
N PHE A 75 -1.28 -2.54 -9.61
CA PHE A 75 -0.94 -1.69 -10.75
C PHE A 75 0.49 -1.95 -11.24
N PHE A 76 1.45 -1.95 -10.32
CA PHE A 76 2.84 -2.34 -10.58
C PHE A 76 3.54 -2.77 -9.29
N GLU A 77 4.73 -3.30 -9.47
CA GLU A 77 5.65 -3.65 -8.41
C GLU A 77 6.93 -2.86 -8.57
N CYS A 78 7.65 -2.66 -7.48
CA CYS A 78 9.00 -2.15 -7.54
C CYS A 78 9.92 -3.16 -8.25
N GLU A 79 10.48 -2.77 -9.39
CA GLU A 79 11.49 -3.52 -10.17
C GLU A 79 12.90 -2.95 -10.00
#